data_AF-A0A0K8R7T3-F1
#
_entry.id   AF-A0A0K8R7T3-F1
#
_cell.length_a   1.000
_cell.length_b   1.000
_cell.length_c   1.000
_cell.angle_alpha   90.00
_cell.angle_beta   90.00
_cell.angle_gamma   90.00
#
_symmetry.space_group_name_H-M   'P 1'
#
loop_
_entity.id
_entity.type
_entity.pdbx_description
1 polymer ?
#
loop_
_entity_poly.entity_id
_entity_poly.type
_entity_poly.pdbx_seq_one_letter_code
_entity_poly.pdbx_strand_id
1 'polypeptide(L)'
;MTSNSCKMKRCLVNLFIFQLLLMGSVSQYWSSELDEYYDVHLKFREHFFECSRGVLILPSTKICDGTSDCPDQEDEDSHPCAPKDYLLQTLTMTASDTRNTSTLLEWSTGEKSETMRGSSLTFSGYLLTANSTHKTIETRLEPKLTSYLLSGLMPWTGYNITLRRLYNSVDVWRKVRGTKLGRATTVTIKTEPSNPPAPKDVRVLADQEGKVVVCT
;
A
#
# COMPACT_ATOMS: atom_id res chain seq x y z
N MET A 1 -62.79 6.38 40.14
CA MET A 1 -61.82 5.97 41.17
C MET A 1 -61.28 4.60 40.77
N THR A 2 -59.94 4.50 40.68
CA THR A 2 -59.08 3.29 40.81
C THR A 2 -59.44 2.06 39.96
N SER A 3 -58.69 1.71 38.90
CA SER A 3 -57.33 1.14 38.86
C SER A 3 -57.34 -0.39 38.62
N ASN A 4 -56.60 -0.78 37.58
CA ASN A 4 -55.97 -2.08 37.30
C ASN A 4 -56.86 -3.30 36.99
N SER A 5 -56.81 -3.80 35.76
CA SER A 5 -55.83 -4.83 35.36
C SER A 5 -56.12 -5.40 33.97
N CYS A 6 -55.04 -5.69 33.25
CA CYS A 6 -54.95 -6.11 31.86
C CYS A 6 -55.24 -7.62 31.67
N LYS A 7 -55.88 -7.99 30.55
CA LYS A 7 -55.51 -9.15 29.72
C LYS A 7 -56.22 -9.10 28.36
N MET A 8 -55.52 -8.63 27.34
CA MET A 8 -55.83 -8.90 25.93
C MET A 8 -55.29 -10.29 25.54
N LYS A 9 -56.13 -11.09 24.89
CA LYS A 9 -55.68 -12.13 23.96
C LYS A 9 -55.95 -11.64 22.55
N ARG A 10 -54.87 -11.58 21.75
CA ARG A 10 -54.76 -11.84 20.28
C ARG A 10 -55.69 -11.03 19.39
N CYS A 11 -55.29 -10.45 18.26
CA CYS A 11 -54.18 -10.53 17.31
C CYS A 11 -54.64 -9.49 16.25
N LEU A 12 -53.85 -8.69 15.55
CA LEU A 12 -52.67 -8.95 14.73
C LEU A 12 -52.41 -7.62 13.97
N VAL A 13 -51.19 -7.49 13.43
CA VAL A 13 -50.80 -6.56 12.35
C VAL A 13 -50.48 -5.12 12.78
N ASN A 14 -49.20 -4.80 12.95
CA ASN A 14 -48.46 -3.95 12.00
C ASN A 14 -47.02 -3.64 12.50
N LEU A 15 -46.06 -3.98 11.64
CA LEU A 15 -44.88 -3.19 11.22
C LEU A 15 -44.23 -2.14 12.17
N PHE A 16 -42.90 -2.26 12.24
CA PHE A 16 -41.85 -1.23 12.46
C PHE A 16 -41.35 -0.91 13.90
N ILE A 17 -40.11 -1.38 14.12
CA ILE A 17 -38.92 -0.71 14.72
C ILE A 17 -38.96 -0.32 16.22
N PHE A 18 -37.77 -0.50 16.82
CA PHE A 18 -37.25 0.07 18.07
C PHE A 18 -37.52 -0.76 19.33
N GLN A 19 -36.54 -1.60 19.70
CA GLN A 19 -35.78 -1.38 20.94
C GLN A 19 -34.57 -2.33 21.03
N LEU A 20 -33.38 -1.74 20.96
CA LEU A 20 -32.18 -2.20 21.64
C LEU A 20 -32.47 -2.25 23.15
N LEU A 21 -31.97 -3.32 23.79
CA LEU A 21 -31.50 -3.46 25.18
C LEU A 21 -32.11 -4.66 25.93
N LEU A 22 -31.20 -5.51 26.39
CA LEU A 22 -31.34 -6.54 27.44
C LEU A 22 -31.72 -7.97 27.02
N MET A 23 -30.94 -8.57 26.12
CA MET A 23 -30.56 -9.98 26.29
C MET A 23 -29.04 -10.08 26.11
N GLY A 24 -28.35 -10.34 27.21
CA GLY A 24 -26.92 -10.61 27.22
C GLY A 24 -26.61 -11.99 26.65
N SER A 25 -25.54 -12.00 25.85
CA SER A 25 -24.72 -13.14 25.39
C SER A 25 -25.29 -14.13 24.36
N VAL A 26 -24.48 -14.24 23.30
CA VAL A 26 -24.44 -15.23 22.20
C VAL A 26 -25.38 -14.95 21.03
N SER A 27 -24.85 -14.11 20.14
CA SER A 27 -25.24 -13.91 18.75
C SER A 27 -25.06 -15.20 17.94
N GLN A 28 -26.15 -15.87 17.62
CA GLN A 28 -26.28 -16.89 16.57
C GLN A 28 -27.71 -16.70 16.06
N TYR A 29 -27.99 -16.16 14.87
CA TYR A 29 -27.72 -16.79 13.58
C TYR A 29 -28.03 -15.76 12.47
N TRP A 30 -27.19 -14.73 12.32
CA TRP A 30 -27.07 -13.98 11.06
C TRP A 30 -25.68 -14.27 10.52
N SER A 31 -25.47 -15.47 10.00
CA SER A 31 -24.25 -15.75 9.26
C SER A 31 -24.39 -17.05 8.50
N SER A 32 -24.38 -16.96 7.17
CA SER A 32 -23.58 -17.79 6.27
C SER A 32 -24.20 -17.85 4.88
N GLU A 33 -24.19 -16.70 4.21
CA GLU A 33 -23.91 -16.71 2.78
C GLU A 33 -22.79 -15.69 2.54
N LEU A 34 -21.72 -15.85 3.33
CA LEU A 34 -20.42 -15.30 2.97
C LEU A 34 -19.93 -16.19 1.84
N ASP A 35 -20.06 -15.69 0.61
CA ASP A 35 -19.45 -16.28 -0.59
C ASP A 35 -18.03 -16.77 -0.25
N GLU A 36 -17.87 -18.09 -0.26
CA GLU A 36 -16.60 -18.76 -0.01
C GLU A 36 -15.65 -18.43 -1.15
N TYR A 37 -14.79 -17.47 -0.88
CA TYR A 37 -14.10 -16.76 -1.93
C TYR A 37 -12.65 -16.60 -1.51
N TYR A 38 -11.73 -17.09 -2.34
CA TYR A 38 -10.30 -17.14 -2.06
C TYR A 38 -9.66 -15.76 -2.27
N ASP A 39 -8.96 -15.25 -1.25
CA ASP A 39 -8.20 -14.00 -1.32
C ASP A 39 -6.74 -14.28 -1.72
N VAL A 40 -6.35 -13.79 -2.88
CA VAL A 40 -4.98 -13.82 -3.38
C VAL A 40 -4.32 -12.53 -2.94
N HIS A 41 -3.56 -12.62 -1.86
CA HIS A 41 -2.71 -11.52 -1.43
C HIS A 41 -1.64 -11.25 -2.48
N LEU A 42 -1.64 -10.03 -3.02
CA LEU A 42 -0.60 -9.56 -3.91
C LEU A 42 0.76 -9.63 -3.21
N LYS A 43 1.64 -10.51 -3.71
CA LYS A 43 3.02 -10.69 -3.24
C LYS A 43 4.00 -9.98 -4.20
N PHE A 44 3.78 -8.70 -4.41
CA PHE A 44 4.65 -7.88 -5.26
C PHE A 44 5.66 -7.13 -4.39
N ARG A 45 6.87 -6.90 -4.93
CA ARG A 45 7.92 -6.09 -4.31
C ARG A 45 8.59 -5.22 -5.38
N GLU A 46 8.93 -3.99 -5.03
CA GLU A 46 9.67 -3.07 -5.91
C GLU A 46 11.17 -3.44 -5.99
N HIS A 47 11.46 -4.58 -6.63
CA HIS A 47 12.81 -5.04 -6.94
C HIS A 47 12.99 -5.19 -8.45
N PHE A 48 14.23 -5.40 -8.86
CA PHE A 48 14.53 -5.83 -10.22
C PHE A 48 13.79 -7.13 -10.53
N PHE A 49 13.25 -7.18 -11.74
CA PHE A 49 12.53 -8.33 -12.27
C PHE A 49 13.37 -8.97 -13.36
N GLU A 50 13.56 -10.29 -13.27
CA GLU A 50 14.28 -11.06 -14.25
C GLU A 50 13.27 -11.77 -15.15
N CYS A 51 13.34 -11.53 -16.46
CA CYS A 51 12.46 -12.21 -17.40
C CYS A 51 12.78 -13.72 -17.44
N SER A 52 11.77 -14.58 -17.39
CA SER A 52 11.88 -16.04 -17.43
C SER A 52 12.63 -16.56 -18.66
N ARG A 53 12.51 -15.87 -19.79
CA ARG A 53 13.27 -16.16 -21.01
C ARG A 53 14.24 -15.03 -21.34
N GLY A 54 15.48 -15.18 -20.88
CA GLY A 54 16.59 -14.31 -21.26
C GLY A 54 17.50 -13.97 -20.09
N VAL A 55 18.38 -13.00 -20.30
CA VAL A 55 19.22 -12.37 -19.25
C VAL A 55 18.76 -10.92 -19.02
N LEU A 56 17.54 -10.60 -19.44
CA LEU A 56 17.01 -9.25 -19.34
C LEU A 56 16.53 -9.00 -17.92
N ILE A 57 17.12 -7.99 -17.28
CA ILE A 57 16.77 -7.55 -15.93
C ILE A 57 16.11 -6.17 -16.05
N LEU A 58 14.84 -6.10 -15.70
CA LEU A 58 14.03 -4.89 -15.75
C LEU A 58 13.99 -4.23 -14.37
N PRO A 59 14.03 -2.89 -14.28
CA PRO A 59 13.71 -2.21 -13.03
C PRO A 59 12.21 -2.38 -12.74
N SER A 60 11.83 -2.30 -11.47
CA SER A 60 10.43 -2.54 -11.07
C SER A 60 9.44 -1.63 -11.81
N THR A 61 9.84 -0.40 -12.14
CA THR A 61 9.03 0.58 -12.88
C THR A 61 8.61 0.14 -14.27
N LYS A 62 9.27 -0.87 -14.84
CA LYS A 62 8.88 -1.48 -16.12
C LYS A 62 7.82 -2.57 -16.00
N ILE A 63 7.54 -3.03 -14.79
CA ILE A 63 6.48 -4.01 -14.56
C ILE A 63 5.13 -3.30 -14.49
N CYS A 64 4.15 -3.78 -15.26
CA CYS A 64 2.84 -3.18 -15.42
C CYS A 64 2.90 -1.72 -15.93
N ASP A 65 3.82 -1.41 -16.85
CA ASP A 65 3.98 -0.07 -17.44
C ASP A 65 3.09 0.15 -18.68
N GLY A 66 2.45 -0.92 -19.19
CA GLY A 66 1.60 -0.93 -20.38
C GLY A 66 2.32 -1.32 -21.68
N THR A 67 3.64 -1.54 -21.60
CA THR A 67 4.54 -1.91 -22.70
C THR A 67 5.18 -3.25 -22.39
N SER A 68 5.15 -4.17 -23.34
CA SER A 68 5.87 -5.43 -23.19
C SER A 68 7.37 -5.20 -23.44
N ASP A 69 8.17 -5.32 -22.39
CA ASP A 69 9.62 -5.29 -22.41
C ASP A 69 10.24 -6.70 -22.36
N CYS A 70 9.61 -7.69 -21.70
CA CYS A 70 10.06 -9.08 -21.76
C CYS A 70 9.61 -9.77 -23.07
N PRO A 71 10.38 -10.75 -23.60
CA PRO A 71 10.03 -11.46 -24.85
C PRO A 71 8.67 -12.17 -24.82
N ASP A 72 8.29 -12.71 -23.66
CA ASP A 72 7.02 -13.40 -23.43
C ASP A 72 5.95 -12.49 -22.79
N GLN A 73 6.22 -11.19 -22.67
CA GLN A 73 5.30 -10.18 -22.13
C GLN A 73 4.87 -10.41 -20.68
N GLU A 74 5.63 -11.21 -19.93
CA GLU A 74 5.32 -11.58 -18.54
C GLU A 74 5.37 -10.39 -17.56
N ASP A 75 6.12 -9.36 -17.92
CA ASP A 75 6.18 -8.07 -17.23
C ASP A 75 4.84 -7.31 -17.26
N GLU A 76 3.98 -7.68 -18.21
CA GLU A 76 2.63 -7.16 -18.38
C GLU A 76 1.56 -8.24 -18.14
N ASP A 77 1.92 -9.39 -17.54
CA ASP A 77 0.96 -10.45 -17.26
C ASP A 77 -0.16 -9.94 -16.33
N SER A 78 -1.37 -10.36 -16.65
CA SER A 78 -2.59 -10.12 -15.90
C SER A 78 -2.52 -10.58 -14.44
N HIS A 79 -1.59 -11.46 -14.05
CA HIS A 79 -1.55 -11.99 -12.69
C HIS A 79 -1.23 -10.91 -11.64
N PRO A 80 -0.13 -10.14 -11.75
CA PRO A 80 0.07 -8.96 -10.90
C PRO A 80 -0.53 -7.68 -11.50
N CYS A 81 -0.61 -7.54 -12.83
CA CYS A 81 -0.96 -6.28 -13.48
C CYS A 81 -2.46 -6.10 -13.67
N ALA A 82 -2.92 -4.85 -13.54
CA ALA A 82 -4.24 -4.47 -13.99
C ALA A 82 -4.31 -4.55 -15.53
N PRO A 83 -5.51 -4.73 -16.11
CA PRO A 83 -5.70 -4.68 -17.56
C PRO A 83 -5.13 -3.40 -18.18
N LYS A 84 -4.67 -3.48 -19.43
CA LYS A 84 -3.94 -2.41 -20.11
C LYS A 84 -4.58 -1.02 -20.01
N ASP A 85 -5.91 -0.92 -20.13
CA ASP A 85 -6.64 0.36 -20.01
C ASP A 85 -6.41 1.07 -18.66
N TYR A 86 -6.17 0.29 -17.59
CA TYR A 86 -5.85 0.82 -16.27
C TYR A 86 -4.42 1.33 -16.15
N LEU A 87 -3.49 0.75 -16.92
CA LEU A 87 -2.06 1.12 -16.93
C LEU A 87 -1.82 2.44 -17.68
N LEU A 88 -2.74 2.81 -18.56
CA LEU A 88 -2.73 4.11 -19.27
C LEU A 88 -3.01 5.32 -18.37
N GLN A 89 -3.48 5.10 -17.13
CA GLN A 89 -3.74 6.19 -16.20
C GLN A 89 -2.42 6.77 -15.68
N THR A 90 -2.10 7.99 -16.10
CA THR A 90 -0.86 8.67 -15.72
C THR A 90 -0.96 9.23 -14.30
N LEU A 91 0.00 8.85 -13.46
CA LEU A 91 0.17 9.34 -12.09
C LEU A 91 1.44 10.19 -12.02
N THR A 92 1.32 11.43 -11.56
CA THR A 92 2.49 12.31 -11.37
C THR A 92 2.68 12.50 -9.88
N MET A 93 3.87 12.21 -9.38
CA MET A 93 4.23 12.37 -7.96
C MET A 93 5.38 13.36 -7.84
N THR A 94 5.31 14.21 -6.83
CA THR A 94 6.34 15.18 -6.46
C THR A 94 6.69 15.06 -4.98
N ALA A 95 7.93 15.38 -4.64
CA ALA A 95 8.40 15.47 -3.28
C ALA A 95 8.75 16.91 -2.93
N SER A 96 8.38 17.34 -1.73
CA SER A 96 8.64 18.66 -1.16
C SER A 96 8.99 18.55 0.32
N ASP A 97 9.47 19.64 0.91
CA ASP A 97 9.79 19.75 2.34
C ASP A 97 10.63 18.57 2.88
N THR A 98 11.62 18.13 2.11
CA THR A 98 12.50 17.02 2.48
C THR A 98 13.39 17.43 3.66
N ARG A 99 13.24 16.72 4.78
CA ARG A 99 14.02 16.88 6.01
C ARG A 99 15.00 15.72 6.17
N ASN A 100 15.67 15.66 7.32
CA ASN A 100 16.58 14.58 7.67
C ASN A 100 15.89 13.19 7.81
N THR A 101 14.63 13.13 8.22
CA THR A 101 13.93 11.86 8.50
C THR A 101 12.55 11.75 7.84
N SER A 102 12.16 12.75 7.05
CA SER A 102 10.85 12.78 6.40
C SER A 102 10.84 13.56 5.09
N THR A 103 9.82 13.35 4.27
CA THR A 103 9.50 14.19 3.11
C THR A 103 7.99 14.26 2.92
N LEU A 104 7.48 15.39 2.42
CA LEU A 104 6.10 15.48 1.96
C LEU A 104 6.02 14.95 0.52
N LEU A 105 5.07 14.07 0.26
CA LEU A 105 4.76 13.56 -1.07
C LEU A 105 3.38 14.05 -1.48
N GLU A 106 3.24 14.48 -2.73
CA GLU A 106 1.97 14.89 -3.33
C GLU A 106 1.86 14.25 -4.72
N TRP A 107 0.65 13.85 -5.11
CA TRP A 107 0.41 13.22 -6.41
C TRP A 107 -0.95 13.53 -7.01
N SER A 108 -1.05 13.38 -8.34
CA SER A 108 -2.31 13.54 -9.08
C SER A 108 -3.26 12.35 -8.85
N THR A 109 -4.56 12.53 -9.06
CA THR A 109 -5.56 11.45 -8.87
C THR A 109 -5.56 10.40 -10.00
N GLY A 110 -4.85 10.66 -11.10
CA GLY A 110 -4.80 9.83 -12.30
C GLY A 110 -6.12 9.84 -13.05
N GLU A 111 -6.19 10.57 -14.17
CA GLU A 111 -7.40 10.66 -14.98
C GLU A 111 -7.81 9.28 -15.53
N LYS A 112 -9.11 8.97 -15.46
CA LYS A 112 -9.65 7.73 -16.00
C LYS A 112 -9.60 7.79 -17.53
N SER A 113 -8.99 6.77 -18.14
CA SER A 113 -9.07 6.59 -19.59
C SER A 113 -10.51 6.32 -20.03
N GLU A 114 -11.01 7.06 -21.02
CA GLU A 114 -12.36 6.90 -21.61
C GLU A 114 -12.59 5.51 -22.24
N THR A 115 -11.50 4.75 -22.43
CA THR A 115 -11.51 3.44 -23.07
C THR A 115 -11.75 2.27 -22.13
N MET A 116 -11.92 2.48 -20.81
CA MET A 116 -12.18 1.41 -19.84
C MET A 116 -13.49 0.66 -20.13
N ARG A 117 -13.43 -0.29 -21.06
CA ARG A 117 -14.52 -1.18 -21.44
C ARG A 117 -14.09 -2.60 -21.10
N GLY A 118 -14.77 -3.22 -20.14
CA GLY A 118 -14.76 -4.67 -19.99
C GLY A 118 -14.06 -5.26 -18.76
N SER A 119 -13.56 -4.44 -17.82
CA SER A 119 -13.08 -4.95 -16.52
C SER A 119 -13.66 -4.09 -15.39
N SER A 120 -14.32 -4.69 -14.41
CA SER A 120 -14.88 -3.98 -13.26
C SER A 120 -13.88 -3.99 -12.10
N LEU A 121 -12.67 -3.46 -12.33
CA LEU A 121 -11.73 -3.28 -11.22
C LEU A 121 -12.16 -2.08 -10.37
N THR A 122 -12.10 -2.24 -9.06
CA THR A 122 -12.40 -1.16 -8.11
C THR A 122 -11.10 -0.58 -7.56
N PHE A 123 -10.93 0.74 -7.69
CA PHE A 123 -9.75 1.42 -7.16
C PHE A 123 -9.72 1.33 -5.63
N SER A 124 -8.65 0.74 -5.07
CA SER A 124 -8.57 0.39 -3.65
C SER A 124 -7.50 1.15 -2.86
N GLY A 125 -6.66 1.94 -3.53
CA GLY A 125 -5.66 2.75 -2.87
C GLY A 125 -4.35 2.82 -3.63
N TYR A 126 -3.26 3.04 -2.89
CA TYR A 126 -1.92 3.07 -3.44
C TYR A 126 -0.97 2.17 -2.67
N LEU A 127 0.05 1.68 -3.36
CA LEU A 127 1.24 1.07 -2.78
C LEU A 127 2.38 2.08 -2.90
N LEU A 128 2.85 2.58 -1.76
CA LEU A 128 4.00 3.46 -1.67
C LEU A 128 5.20 2.66 -1.16
N THR A 129 6.30 2.69 -1.90
CA THR A 129 7.54 2.02 -1.52
C THR A 129 8.70 2.99 -1.61
N ALA A 130 9.40 3.22 -0.51
CA ALA A 130 10.62 4.01 -0.47
C ALA A 130 11.81 3.07 -0.30
N ASN A 131 12.67 3.00 -1.32
CA ASN A 131 13.81 2.10 -1.34
C ASN A 131 15.12 2.88 -1.24
N SER A 132 15.97 2.51 -0.28
CA SER A 132 17.37 2.93 -0.20
C SER A 132 18.30 1.73 -0.13
N THR A 133 19.61 1.96 -0.15
CA THR A 133 20.63 0.92 0.02
C THR A 133 20.53 0.17 1.35
N HIS A 134 19.91 0.76 2.36
CA HIS A 134 19.89 0.22 3.72
C HIS A 134 18.50 -0.26 4.15
N LYS A 135 17.44 0.35 3.62
CA LYS A 135 16.08 0.14 4.11
C LYS A 135 15.07 0.31 2.99
N THR A 136 14.13 -0.62 2.94
CA THR A 136 12.91 -0.49 2.15
C THR A 136 11.74 -0.25 3.10
N ILE A 137 10.94 0.78 2.85
CA ILE A 137 9.70 1.08 3.57
C ILE A 137 8.56 0.86 2.60
N GLU A 138 7.56 0.08 2.98
CA GLU A 138 6.37 -0.17 2.16
C GLU A 138 5.11 0.18 2.96
N THR A 139 4.22 0.95 2.35
CA THR A 139 2.99 1.45 2.97
C THR A 139 1.83 1.35 1.98
N ARG A 140 0.68 0.84 2.44
CA ARG A 140 -0.58 0.92 1.69
C ARG A 140 -1.35 2.17 2.10
N LEU A 141 -1.78 2.95 1.11
CA LEU A 141 -2.45 4.22 1.30
C LEU A 141 -3.90 4.15 0.81
N GLU A 142 -4.78 4.90 1.47
CA GLU A 142 -6.19 4.98 1.12
C GLU A 142 -6.43 5.66 -0.24
N PRO A 143 -7.51 5.30 -0.97
CA PRO A 143 -7.78 5.83 -2.31
C PRO A 143 -8.08 7.33 -2.37
N LYS A 144 -8.51 7.93 -1.25
CA LYS A 144 -8.84 9.37 -1.20
C LYS A 144 -7.63 10.27 -1.01
N LEU A 145 -6.46 9.71 -0.70
CA LEU A 145 -5.25 10.48 -0.45
C LEU A 145 -4.63 10.98 -1.76
N THR A 146 -4.18 12.22 -1.73
CA THR A 146 -3.37 12.88 -2.77
C THR A 146 -2.07 13.44 -2.21
N SER A 147 -1.86 13.32 -0.89
CA SER A 147 -0.64 13.71 -0.22
C SER A 147 -0.37 12.81 0.99
N TYR A 148 0.92 12.68 1.35
CA TYR A 148 1.36 11.87 2.48
C TYR A 148 2.72 12.32 3.00
N LEU A 149 2.83 12.45 4.33
CA LEU A 149 4.10 12.71 4.99
C LEU A 149 4.83 11.39 5.23
N LEU A 150 5.79 11.07 4.35
CA LEU A 150 6.65 9.90 4.51
C LEU A 150 7.68 10.18 5.61
N SER A 151 7.65 9.38 6.68
CA SER A 151 8.53 9.52 7.84
C SER A 151 9.33 8.24 8.11
N GLY A 152 10.32 8.31 9.00
CA GLY A 152 11.18 7.17 9.34
C GLY A 152 12.27 6.88 8.32
N LEU A 153 12.64 7.90 7.53
CA LEU A 153 13.80 7.89 6.63
C LEU A 153 15.09 8.08 7.43
N MET A 154 16.19 7.58 6.87
CA MET A 154 17.53 7.80 7.42
C MET A 154 18.07 9.16 6.94
N PRO A 155 18.79 9.91 7.79
CA PRO A 155 19.49 11.13 7.38
C PRO A 155 20.56 10.86 6.32
N TRP A 156 20.85 11.87 5.51
CA TRP A 156 21.87 11.83 4.44
C TRP A 156 21.77 10.60 3.52
N THR A 157 20.55 10.15 3.22
CA THR A 157 20.32 8.90 2.50
C THR A 157 19.50 9.17 1.24
N GLY A 158 19.94 8.61 0.11
CA GLY A 158 19.21 8.64 -1.15
C GLY A 158 18.08 7.61 -1.17
N TYR A 159 16.90 8.02 -1.61
CA TYR A 159 15.75 7.15 -1.77
C TYR A 159 15.19 7.22 -3.19
N ASN A 160 14.84 6.05 -3.74
CA ASN A 160 13.94 5.94 -4.87
C ASN A 160 12.55 5.59 -4.33
N ILE A 161 11.62 6.53 -4.45
CA ILE A 161 10.25 6.37 -3.96
C ILE A 161 9.37 6.04 -5.15
N THR A 162 8.68 4.91 -5.08
CA THR A 162 7.73 4.42 -6.08
C THR A 162 6.33 4.44 -5.52
N LEU A 163 5.38 4.93 -6.32
CA LEU A 163 3.96 4.95 -6.00
C LEU A 163 3.20 4.22 -7.11
N ARG A 164 2.40 3.23 -6.73
CA ARG A 164 1.53 2.48 -7.65
C ARG A 164 0.09 2.57 -7.20
N ARG A 165 -0.82 2.55 -8.16
CA ARG A 165 -2.25 2.39 -7.88
C ARG A 165 -2.56 0.92 -7.63
N LEU A 166 -3.46 0.68 -6.69
CA LEU A 166 -3.98 -0.64 -6.37
C LEU A 166 -5.44 -0.74 -6.79
N TYR A 167 -5.79 -1.90 -7.33
CA TYR A 167 -7.14 -2.22 -7.73
C TYR A 167 -7.57 -3.55 -7.14
N ASN A 168 -8.78 -3.62 -6.60
CA ASN A 168 -9.38 -4.89 -6.24
C ASN A 168 -10.02 -5.50 -7.49
N SER A 169 -9.64 -6.74 -7.75
CA SER A 169 -10.19 -7.60 -8.79
C SER A 169 -11.10 -8.64 -8.15
N VAL A 170 -12.25 -8.87 -8.76
CA VAL A 170 -13.18 -9.94 -8.36
C VAL A 170 -13.42 -10.84 -9.55
N ASP A 171 -12.95 -12.09 -9.49
CA ASP A 171 -13.35 -13.15 -10.42
C ASP A 171 -14.52 -13.91 -9.81
N VAL A 172 -15.72 -13.58 -10.26
CA VAL A 172 -16.98 -14.20 -9.79
C VAL A 172 -17.03 -15.69 -10.14
N TRP A 173 -16.50 -16.08 -11.30
CA TRP A 173 -16.54 -17.47 -11.77
C TRP A 173 -15.61 -18.37 -10.97
N ARG A 174 -14.41 -17.89 -10.68
CA ARG A 174 -13.41 -18.62 -9.89
C ARG A 174 -13.57 -18.41 -8.39
N LYS A 175 -14.42 -17.48 -7.97
CA LYS A 175 -14.52 -17.00 -6.60
C LYS A 175 -13.14 -16.57 -6.04
N VAL A 176 -12.35 -15.79 -6.81
CA VAL A 176 -10.96 -15.38 -6.47
C VAL A 176 -10.70 -13.88 -6.54
N ARG A 177 -10.27 -13.25 -5.42
CA ARG A 177 -10.13 -11.78 -5.20
C ARG A 177 -8.66 -11.61 -5.22
N GLY A 178 -8.24 -10.56 -5.87
CA GLY A 178 -6.85 -10.19 -5.85
C GLY A 178 -6.73 -8.70 -5.83
N THR A 179 -5.54 -8.25 -5.45
CA THR A 179 -5.11 -6.91 -5.77
C THR A 179 -4.33 -6.95 -7.08
N LYS A 180 -4.57 -5.97 -7.94
CA LYS A 180 -3.86 -5.75 -9.19
C LYS A 180 -3.11 -4.42 -9.11
N LEU A 181 -1.97 -4.37 -9.77
CA LEU A 181 -1.08 -3.22 -9.81
C LEU A 181 -1.37 -2.34 -11.02
N GLY A 182 -1.40 -1.04 -10.80
CA GLY A 182 -1.28 -0.05 -11.85
C GLY A 182 0.17 0.28 -12.18
N ARG A 183 0.31 1.14 -13.19
CA ARG A 183 1.58 1.75 -13.58
C ARG A 183 2.24 2.48 -12.41
N ALA A 184 3.57 2.37 -12.35
CA ALA A 184 4.40 3.06 -11.36
C ALA A 184 4.67 4.51 -11.74
N THR A 185 4.78 5.36 -10.72
CA THR A 185 5.42 6.67 -10.82
C THR A 185 6.52 6.76 -9.76
N THR A 186 7.57 7.53 -10.02
CA THR A 186 8.74 7.58 -9.14
C THR A 186 9.23 8.99 -8.90
N VAL A 187 9.76 9.21 -7.70
CA VAL A 187 10.53 10.41 -7.36
C VAL A 187 11.77 10.01 -6.58
N THR A 188 12.90 10.61 -6.92
CA THR A 188 14.17 10.42 -6.20
C THR A 188 14.41 11.59 -5.27
N ILE A 189 14.75 11.29 -4.02
CA ILE A 189 15.09 12.31 -3.03
C ILE A 189 16.41 11.98 -2.33
N LYS A 190 16.99 12.98 -1.67
CA LYS A 190 18.07 12.80 -0.72
C LYS A 190 17.72 13.56 0.56
N THR A 191 17.71 12.86 1.69
CA THR A 191 17.40 13.46 2.99
C THR A 191 18.55 14.35 3.47
N GLU A 192 18.21 15.34 4.28
CA GLU A 192 19.19 16.22 4.92
C GLU A 192 20.07 15.45 5.93
N PRO A 193 21.30 15.90 6.20
CA PRO A 193 22.12 15.30 7.23
C PRO A 193 21.55 15.55 8.64
N SER A 194 21.90 14.68 9.58
CA SER A 194 21.71 14.90 11.01
C SER A 194 23.06 14.98 11.70
N ASN A 195 23.08 15.46 12.94
CA ASN A 195 24.28 15.35 13.76
C ASN A 195 24.71 13.87 13.84
N PRO A 196 25.99 13.57 13.62
CA PRO A 196 26.48 12.20 13.72
C PRO A 196 26.35 11.71 15.17
N PRO A 197 26.12 10.40 15.39
CA PRO A 197 26.17 9.83 16.72
C PRO A 197 27.56 10.02 17.33
N ALA A 198 27.63 10.09 18.67
CA ALA A 198 28.90 10.17 19.37
C ALA A 198 29.79 8.96 18.99
N PRO A 199 31.11 9.16 18.81
CA PRO A 199 32.04 8.07 18.55
C PRO A 199 31.90 6.98 19.62
N LYS A 200 31.88 5.71 19.18
CA LYS A 200 31.93 4.55 20.07
C LYS A 200 33.37 4.08 20.17
N ASP A 201 33.72 3.46 21.29
CA ASP A 201 35.03 2.83 21.52
C ASP A 201 36.26 3.76 21.50
N VAL A 202 36.10 5.00 21.96
CA VAL A 202 37.25 5.89 22.18
C VAL A 202 38.14 5.32 23.29
N ARG A 203 39.36 4.94 22.92
CA ARG A 203 40.39 4.50 23.88
C ARG A 203 41.47 5.56 23.98
N VAL A 204 41.82 5.92 25.21
CA VAL A 204 42.91 6.85 25.49
C VAL A 204 44.08 6.05 26.03
N LEU A 205 45.20 6.07 25.31
CA LEU A 205 46.43 5.43 25.71
C LEU A 205 47.47 6.51 25.99
N ALA A 206 48.18 6.40 27.11
CA ALA A 206 49.33 7.24 27.39
C ALA A 206 50.59 6.42 27.13
N ASP A 207 51.54 6.98 26.38
CA ASP A 207 52.87 6.39 26.26
C ASP A 207 53.76 6.74 27.46
N GLN A 208 54.90 6.06 27.59
CA GLN A 208 55.85 6.29 28.68
C GLN A 208 56.54 7.67 28.61
N GLU A 209 56.36 8.41 27.53
CA GLU A 209 56.90 9.77 27.30
C GLU A 209 55.87 10.86 27.62
N GLY A 210 54.66 10.49 28.06
CA GLY A 210 53.57 11.42 28.40
C GLY A 210 52.75 11.89 27.20
N LYS A 211 52.91 11.29 26.01
CA LYS A 211 52.03 11.56 24.86
C LYS A 211 50.74 10.76 24.99
N VAL A 212 49.63 11.41 24.66
CA VAL A 212 48.30 10.82 24.66
C VAL A 212 47.91 10.44 23.24
N VAL A 213 47.62 9.17 23.02
CA VAL A 213 47.08 8.64 21.77
C VAL A 213 45.60 8.35 21.97
N VAL A 214 44.77 9.03 21.19
CA VAL A 214 43.33 8.76 21.12
C VAL A 214 43.10 7.81 19.97
N CYS A 215 42.67 6.59 20.28
CA CYS A 215 42.26 5.60 19.29
C CYS A 215 40.74 5.67 19.15
N THR A 216 40.27 5.77 17.92
CA THR A 216 38.85 5.80 17.54
C THR A 216 38.53 4.67 16.58
#